data_AF-A0A9J6FR49-F1
#
_entry.id   AF-A0A9J6FR49-F1
#
_cell.length_a   1.000
_cell.length_b   1.000
_cell.length_c   1.000
_cell.angle_alpha   90.00
_cell.angle_beta   90.00
_cell.angle_gamma   90.00
#
_symmetry.space_group_name_H-M   'P 1'
#
loop_
_entity.id
_entity.type
_entity.pdbx_description
1 polymer ?
#
loop_
_entity_poly.entity_id
_entity_poly.type
_entity_poly.pdbx_seq_one_letter_code
_entity_poly.pdbx_strand_id
1 'polypeptide(L)'
;MRIKSPKLYEHVRRHEILALPSKSCLYRHMAGFRSSFGYNASIFVALKKKTEGMGAHSCHGGIVFDEIKLSENISVKTSGELSGFVDLGSFTESNETKVSDHGLAIMFQPFQGDFSVEYVMIV
;
A
#
# COMPACT_ATOMS: atom_id res chain seq x y z
N MET A 1 -2.13 -7.41 14.60
CA MET A 1 -2.93 -8.61 14.97
C MET A 1 -4.08 -8.87 14.00
N ARG A 2 -4.99 -7.90 13.74
CA ARG A 2 -6.10 -8.07 12.78
C ARG A 2 -5.66 -8.47 11.36
N ILE A 3 -4.56 -7.91 10.86
CA ILE A 3 -4.03 -8.19 9.51
C ILE A 3 -3.65 -9.67 9.36
N LYS A 4 -3.04 -10.29 10.39
CA LYS A 4 -2.60 -11.69 10.34
C LYS A 4 -3.72 -12.69 10.67
N SER A 5 -4.62 -12.35 11.60
CA SER A 5 -5.75 -13.22 11.96
C SER A 5 -6.95 -12.40 12.44
N PRO A 6 -7.93 -12.13 11.57
CA PRO A 6 -9.16 -11.43 11.94
C PRO A 6 -9.99 -12.20 12.97
N LYS A 7 -10.01 -13.55 12.88
CA LYS A 7 -10.76 -14.42 13.80
C LYS A 7 -10.21 -14.33 15.22
N LEU A 8 -8.88 -14.42 15.37
CA LEU A 8 -8.23 -14.27 16.67
C LEU A 8 -8.46 -12.87 17.26
N TYR A 9 -8.35 -11.83 16.43
CA TYR A 9 -8.62 -10.46 16.87
C TYR A 9 -10.03 -10.31 17.46
N GLU A 10 -11.04 -10.87 16.79
CA GLU A 10 -12.42 -10.82 17.28
C GLU A 10 -12.65 -11.66 18.53
N HIS A 11 -12.03 -12.83 18.62
CA HIS A 11 -12.12 -13.68 19.80
C HIS A 11 -11.55 -12.96 21.04
N VAL A 12 -10.31 -12.47 20.95
CA VAL A 12 -9.65 -11.73 22.03
C VAL A 12 -10.45 -10.49 22.45
N ARG A 13 -11.03 -9.78 21.49
CA ARG A 13 -11.87 -8.60 21.76
C ARG A 13 -13.20 -8.96 22.43
N ARG A 14 -13.90 -10.00 21.96
CA ARG A 14 -15.23 -10.39 22.47
C ARG A 14 -15.17 -11.00 23.86
N HIS A 15 -14.10 -11.72 24.17
CA HIS A 15 -13.87 -12.30 25.49
C HIS A 15 -13.14 -11.34 26.45
N GLU A 16 -12.98 -10.07 26.06
CA GLU A 16 -12.36 -9.02 26.88
C GLU A 16 -10.97 -9.38 27.43
N ILE A 17 -10.26 -10.27 26.73
CA ILE A 17 -8.92 -10.74 27.10
C ILE A 17 -7.91 -9.58 27.02
N LEU A 18 -8.09 -8.70 26.02
CA LEU A 18 -7.33 -7.46 25.85
C LEU A 18 -8.28 -6.34 25.40
N ALA A 19 -8.02 -5.11 25.87
CA ALA A 19 -8.74 -3.93 25.43
C ALA A 19 -8.39 -3.59 23.96
N LEU A 20 -9.22 -4.08 23.03
CA LEU A 20 -9.01 -3.92 21.59
C LEU A 20 -10.05 -2.98 20.96
N PRO A 21 -9.63 -2.05 20.07
CA PRO A 21 -10.54 -1.17 19.34
C PRO A 21 -11.59 -1.95 18.55
N SER A 22 -12.77 -1.35 18.39
CA SER A 22 -13.82 -1.91 17.52
C SER A 22 -13.39 -1.94 16.06
N LYS A 23 -14.03 -2.82 15.27
CA LYS A 23 -13.80 -2.89 13.82
C LYS A 23 -13.94 -1.52 13.15
N SER A 24 -14.99 -0.77 13.50
CA SER A 24 -15.28 0.56 12.96
C SER A 24 -14.19 1.57 13.34
N CYS A 25 -13.66 1.50 14.56
CA CYS A 25 -12.55 2.35 14.98
C CYS A 25 -11.29 2.07 14.14
N LEU A 26 -10.98 0.80 13.89
CA LEU A 26 -9.87 0.41 13.02
C LEU A 26 -10.07 0.87 11.58
N TYR A 27 -11.26 0.67 11.00
CA TYR A 27 -11.55 1.13 9.64
C TYR A 27 -11.38 2.64 9.51
N ARG A 28 -11.82 3.42 10.50
CA ARG A 28 -11.63 4.87 10.51
C ARG A 28 -10.15 5.26 10.55
N HIS A 29 -9.32 4.57 11.33
CA HIS A 29 -7.88 4.81 11.33
C HIS A 29 -7.22 4.40 10.01
N MET A 30 -7.66 3.28 9.42
CA MET A 30 -7.14 2.80 8.14
C MET A 30 -7.58 3.67 6.96
N ALA A 31 -8.76 4.32 7.03
CA ALA A 31 -9.26 5.21 5.98
C ALA A 31 -8.36 6.43 5.73
N GLY A 32 -7.53 6.80 6.71
CA GLY A 32 -6.50 7.83 6.53
C GLY A 32 -5.35 7.42 5.60
N PHE A 33 -5.12 6.11 5.44
CA PHE A 33 -4.15 5.58 4.49
C PHE A 33 -4.77 5.53 3.10
N ARG A 34 -4.61 6.61 2.33
CA ARG A 34 -5.01 6.62 0.91
C ARG A 34 -4.02 5.79 0.09
N SER A 35 -4.50 4.72 -0.53
CA SER A 35 -3.86 4.08 -1.67
C SER A 35 -4.47 4.67 -2.95
N SER A 36 -3.87 5.71 -3.48
CA SER A 36 -4.18 6.20 -4.83
C SER A 36 -3.26 5.53 -5.84
N PHE A 37 -3.60 5.67 -7.13
CA PHE A 37 -2.65 5.41 -8.21
C PHE A 37 -1.40 6.28 -8.01
N GLY A 38 -0.25 5.78 -8.48
CA GLY A 38 1.03 6.44 -8.30
C GLY A 38 1.69 6.20 -6.94
N TYR A 39 2.61 7.09 -6.59
CA TYR A 39 3.49 6.96 -5.42
C TYR A 39 2.94 7.68 -4.18
N ASN A 40 2.95 7.01 -3.02
CA ASN A 40 2.62 7.66 -1.75
C ASN A 40 3.87 8.33 -1.14
N ALA A 41 3.94 9.66 -1.25
CA ALA A 41 5.04 10.47 -0.70
C ALA A 41 5.29 10.23 0.81
N SER A 42 4.26 9.88 1.58
CA SER A 42 4.37 9.62 3.01
C SER A 42 5.28 8.43 3.32
N ILE A 43 5.35 7.44 2.40
CA ILE A 43 6.23 6.28 2.54
C ILE A 43 7.69 6.71 2.41
N PHE A 44 8.01 7.59 1.46
CA PHE A 44 9.36 8.13 1.30
C PHE A 44 9.79 9.00 2.48
N VAL A 45 8.87 9.74 3.10
CA VAL A 45 9.14 10.47 4.35
C VAL A 45 9.46 9.51 5.49
N ALA A 46 8.70 8.42 5.64
CA ALA A 46 8.95 7.40 6.65
C ALA A 46 10.27 6.66 6.39
N LEU A 47 10.58 6.34 5.13
CA LEU A 47 11.84 5.75 4.69
C LEU A 47 13.02 6.66 5.04
N LYS A 48 12.95 7.95 4.70
CA LYS A 48 13.99 8.93 5.01
C LYS A 48 14.27 8.97 6.51
N LYS A 49 13.23 9.04 7.33
CA LYS A 49 13.37 9.02 8.79
C LYS A 49 14.05 7.74 9.31
N LYS A 50 13.81 6.60 8.66
CA LYS A 50 14.45 5.33 9.02
C LYS A 50 15.92 5.30 8.62
N THR A 51 16.28 5.91 7.48
CA THR A 51 17.65 5.92 6.95
C THR A 51 18.53 7.04 7.48
N GLU A 52 17.97 8.05 8.17
CA GLU A 52 18.70 9.19 8.76
C GLU A 52 19.86 8.78 9.69
N GLY A 53 19.77 7.65 10.37
CA GLY A 53 20.82 7.12 11.26
C GLY A 53 21.75 6.08 10.62
N MET A 54 21.56 5.76 9.34
CA MET A 54 22.29 4.69 8.65
C MET A 54 23.49 5.25 7.88
N GLY A 55 24.60 4.50 7.87
CA GLY A 55 25.74 4.83 7.04
C GLY A 55 25.41 4.74 5.55
N ALA A 56 26.05 5.54 4.71
CA ALA A 56 25.76 5.62 3.27
C ALA A 56 25.76 4.24 2.56
N HIS A 57 26.70 3.37 2.91
CA HIS A 57 26.79 2.01 2.35
C HIS A 57 25.62 1.11 2.73
N SER A 58 25.01 1.33 3.90
CA SER A 58 23.85 0.57 4.37
C SER A 58 22.54 1.05 3.75
N CYS A 59 22.57 2.19 3.06
CA CYS A 59 21.44 2.70 2.26
C CYS A 59 21.47 2.20 0.81
N HIS A 60 22.51 1.48 0.39
CA HIS A 60 22.59 0.91 -0.95
C HIS A 60 21.77 -0.38 -1.05
N GLY A 61 21.11 -0.56 -2.18
CA GLY A 61 20.26 -1.70 -2.45
C GLY A 61 19.85 -1.78 -3.91
N GLY A 62 19.15 -2.86 -4.25
CA GLY A 62 18.48 -3.04 -5.52
C GLY A 62 17.04 -2.57 -5.45
N ILE A 63 16.54 -2.09 -6.59
CA ILE A 63 15.10 -1.93 -6.82
C ILE A 63 14.67 -3.13 -7.67
N VAL A 64 13.74 -3.91 -7.14
CA VAL A 64 13.09 -5.01 -7.85
C VAL A 64 11.71 -4.53 -8.25
N PHE A 65 11.34 -4.74 -9.51
CA PHE A 65 10.00 -4.45 -9.99
C PHE A 65 9.46 -5.66 -10.74
N ASP A 66 8.17 -5.90 -10.60
CA ASP A 66 7.47 -6.97 -11.28
C ASP A 66 6.01 -6.57 -11.53
N GLU A 67 5.39 -7.17 -12.52
CA GLU A 67 4.01 -6.89 -12.91
C GLU A 67 3.08 -8.00 -12.40
N ILE A 68 2.00 -7.62 -11.74
CA ILE A 68 1.00 -8.51 -11.20
C ILE A 68 -0.27 -8.36 -12.01
N LYS A 69 -0.77 -9.47 -12.57
CA LYS A 69 -2.09 -9.49 -13.20
C LYS A 69 -3.19 -9.32 -12.14
N LEU A 70 -4.03 -8.31 -12.31
CA LEU A 70 -5.17 -8.03 -11.46
C LEU A 70 -6.47 -8.43 -12.18
N SER A 71 -7.51 -8.71 -11.39
CA SER A 71 -8.86 -8.84 -11.95
C SER A 71 -9.41 -7.44 -12.24
N GLU A 72 -9.89 -7.24 -13.47
CA GLU A 72 -10.56 -6.01 -13.89
C GLU A 72 -11.72 -5.67 -12.93
N ASN A 73 -11.68 -4.48 -12.34
CA ASN A 73 -12.73 -4.03 -11.43
C ASN A 73 -12.82 -2.51 -11.42
N ILE A 74 -14.04 -2.00 -11.60
CA ILE A 74 -14.36 -0.58 -11.41
C ILE A 74 -15.06 -0.44 -10.06
N SER A 75 -14.45 0.32 -9.17
CA SER A 75 -14.99 0.62 -7.84
C SER A 75 -15.30 2.10 -7.69
N VAL A 76 -16.49 2.39 -7.17
CA VAL A 76 -16.92 3.75 -6.81
C VAL A 76 -16.48 4.01 -5.38
N LYS A 77 -15.61 5.00 -5.18
CA LYS A 77 -15.21 5.44 -3.84
C LYS A 77 -16.37 6.15 -3.16
N THR A 78 -16.34 6.22 -1.83
CA THR A 78 -17.32 7.00 -1.04
C THR A 78 -17.30 8.50 -1.39
N SER A 79 -16.23 8.99 -2.02
CA SER A 79 -16.13 10.35 -2.58
C SER A 79 -16.95 10.56 -3.86
N GLY A 80 -17.51 9.49 -4.47
CA GLY A 80 -18.16 9.52 -5.77
C GLY A 80 -17.19 9.40 -6.96
N GLU A 81 -15.88 9.36 -6.69
CA GLU A 81 -14.87 9.14 -7.73
C GLU A 81 -14.87 7.68 -8.18
N LEU A 82 -14.88 7.47 -9.49
CA LEU A 82 -14.64 6.17 -10.10
C LEU A 82 -13.14 5.84 -10.05
N SER A 83 -12.81 4.63 -9.64
CA SER A 83 -11.44 4.11 -9.63
C SER A 83 -11.39 2.72 -10.25
N GLY A 84 -10.30 2.40 -10.94
CA GLY A 84 -10.14 1.15 -11.67
C GLY A 84 -9.88 1.31 -13.16
N PHE A 85 -9.71 2.54 -13.64
CA PHE A 85 -9.17 2.80 -14.98
C PHE A 85 -7.64 2.85 -14.94
N VAL A 86 -7.02 2.59 -16.08
CA VAL A 86 -5.58 2.78 -16.28
C VAL A 86 -5.23 4.25 -16.04
N ASP A 87 -4.20 4.50 -15.22
CA ASP A 87 -3.73 5.86 -14.90
C ASP A 87 -2.20 5.93 -14.95
N LEU A 88 -1.70 6.30 -16.13
CA LEU A 88 -0.28 6.55 -16.40
C LEU A 88 0.10 8.03 -16.21
N GLY A 89 -0.75 8.83 -15.54
CA GLY A 89 -0.57 10.26 -15.34
C GLY A 89 -0.50 11.02 -16.68
N SER A 90 0.65 11.66 -16.95
CA SER A 90 0.85 12.45 -18.19
C SER A 90 0.95 11.62 -19.46
N PHE A 91 1.11 10.30 -19.33
CA PHE A 91 1.20 9.36 -20.45
C PHE A 91 -0.13 8.68 -20.76
N THR A 92 -1.17 8.94 -19.95
CA THR A 92 -2.52 8.44 -20.23
C THR A 92 -3.03 9.14 -21.47
N GLU A 93 -3.40 8.37 -22.50
CA GLU A 93 -4.04 8.94 -23.67
C GLU A 93 -5.37 9.58 -23.28
N SER A 94 -5.63 10.79 -23.75
CA SER A 94 -6.85 11.52 -23.42
C SER A 94 -8.08 10.74 -23.90
N ASN A 95 -8.90 10.26 -22.95
CA ASN A 95 -10.13 9.46 -23.09
C ASN A 95 -10.00 7.93 -22.99
N GLU A 96 -8.92 7.37 -22.45
CA GLU A 96 -8.87 5.94 -22.16
C GLU A 96 -9.84 5.53 -21.04
N THR A 97 -10.88 4.78 -21.41
CA THR A 97 -11.82 4.10 -20.48
C THR A 97 -11.39 2.67 -20.18
N LYS A 98 -10.13 2.33 -20.47
CA LYS A 98 -9.60 0.98 -20.27
C LYS A 98 -9.51 0.67 -18.78
N VAL A 99 -10.05 -0.46 -18.38
CA VAL A 99 -9.99 -0.95 -17.00
C VAL A 99 -8.56 -1.42 -16.72
N SER A 100 -8.00 -1.03 -15.58
CA SER A 100 -6.70 -1.50 -15.12
C SER A 100 -6.79 -2.99 -14.77
N ASP A 101 -5.94 -3.77 -15.41
CA ASP A 101 -5.85 -5.21 -15.29
C ASP A 101 -4.46 -5.67 -14.81
N HIS A 102 -3.58 -4.72 -14.47
CA HIS A 102 -2.24 -4.99 -13.97
C HIS A 102 -1.87 -4.03 -12.82
N GLY A 103 -0.94 -4.45 -11.98
CA GLY A 103 -0.31 -3.62 -10.98
C GLY A 103 1.19 -3.82 -11.01
N LEU A 104 1.94 -2.73 -10.89
CA LEU A 104 3.39 -2.74 -10.76
C LEU A 104 3.77 -2.88 -9.28
N ALA A 105 4.35 -4.01 -8.91
CA ALA A 105 4.99 -4.19 -7.63
C ALA A 105 6.44 -3.67 -7.70
N ILE A 106 6.82 -2.82 -6.76
CA ILE A 106 8.16 -2.25 -6.63
C ILE A 106 8.64 -2.53 -5.21
N MET A 107 9.82 -3.13 -5.09
CA MET A 107 10.45 -3.43 -3.81
C MET A 107 11.87 -2.84 -3.79
N PHE A 108 12.21 -2.18 -2.68
CA PHE A 108 13.59 -1.86 -2.37
C PHE A 108 14.18 -2.93 -1.46
N GLN A 109 15.27 -3.54 -1.90
CA GLN A 109 16.03 -4.54 -1.17
C GLN A 109 17.44 -4.00 -0.86
N PRO A 110 17.77 -3.68 0.40
CA PRO A 110 19.12 -3.27 0.76
C PRO A 110 20.12 -4.41 0.56
N PHE A 111 21.35 -4.06 0.21
CA PHE A 111 22.46 -5.02 0.16
C PHE A 111 22.97 -5.39 1.55
N GLN A 112 22.82 -4.47 2.50
CA GLN A 112 23.25 -4.64 3.89
C GLN A 112 22.13 -4.23 4.84
N GLY A 113 21.75 -5.15 5.73
CA GLY A 113 20.66 -4.97 6.69
C GLY A 113 19.40 -5.75 6.31
N ASP A 114 18.56 -6.00 7.30
CA ASP A 114 17.35 -6.83 7.17
C ASP A 114 16.10 -5.93 7.18
N PHE A 115 15.98 -5.07 6.17
CA PHE A 115 14.77 -4.27 5.98
C PHE A 115 14.39 -4.20 4.50
N SER A 116 13.25 -4.76 4.14
CA SER A 116 12.71 -4.60 2.79
C SER A 116 11.50 -3.67 2.83
N VAL A 117 11.35 -2.84 1.81
CA VAL A 117 10.15 -2.01 1.64
C VAL A 117 9.51 -2.36 0.33
N GLU A 118 8.32 -2.95 0.43
CA GLU A 118 7.48 -3.34 -0.68
C GLU A 118 6.39 -2.28 -0.89
N TYR A 119 6.18 -1.93 -2.15
CA TYR A 119 5.14 -1.02 -2.59
C TYR A 119 4.44 -1.62 -3.81
N VAL A 120 3.13 -1.71 -3.77
CA VAL A 120 2.34 -2.13 -4.93
C VAL A 120 1.60 -0.92 -5.45
N MET A 121 1.90 -0.55 -6.69
CA MET A 121 1.25 0.51 -7.42
C MET A 121 0.31 -0.14 -8.44
N ILE A 122 -0.98 0.22 -8.42
CA ILE A 122 -1.90 -0.18 -9.49
C ILE A 122 -1.61 0.73 -10.69
N VAL A 123 -1.55 0.17 -11.90
CA VAL A 123 -1.18 0.87 -13.14
C VAL A 123 -2.31 0.77 -14.15
#